data_AF-A0A6I2WIP7-F1
#
_entry.id   AF-A0A6I2WIP7-F1
#
_cell.length_a   1.000
_cell.length_b   1.000
_cell.length_c   1.000
_cell.angle_alpha   90.00
_cell.angle_beta   90.00
_cell.angle_gamma   90.00
#
_symmetry.space_group_name_H-M   'P 1'
#
loop_
_entity.id
_entity.type
_entity.pdbx_description
1 polymer ?
#
loop_
_entity_poly.entity_id
_entity_poly.type
_entity_poly.pdbx_seq_one_letter_code
_entity_poly.pdbx_strand_id
1 'polypeptide(L)' 'MLPIILDLKGRKVLVVGGGRIAFRKAKAIADEGADVTIISPDFVNDFSAMPNAKLVRRKFEHGDTSGFQLV' A
#
# COMPACT_ATOMS: atom_id res chain seq x y z
N MET A 1 9.71 -12.01 18.63
CA MET A 1 9.59 -11.47 17.26
C MET A 1 10.72 -12.06 16.44
N LEU A 2 10.44 -12.61 15.25
CA LEU A 2 11.45 -13.20 14.36
C LEU A 2 11.70 -12.24 13.19
N PRO A 3 12.93 -11.75 12.96
CA PRO A 3 13.23 -10.94 11.78
C PRO A 3 13.25 -11.81 10.53
N ILE A 4 12.58 -11.35 9.47
CA ILE A 4 12.59 -11.96 8.15
C ILE A 4 12.89 -10.89 7.09
N ILE A 5 13.51 -11.30 5.99
CA ILE A 5 13.69 -10.48 4.79
C ILE A 5 12.67 -10.98 3.77
N LEU A 6 11.90 -10.06 3.17
CA LEU A 6 10.86 -10.38 2.21
C LEU A 6 11.19 -9.75 0.85
N ASP A 7 11.22 -10.55 -0.21
CA ASP A 7 11.28 -10.03 -1.58
C ASP A 7 9.90 -9.55 -2.02
N LEU A 8 9.79 -8.23 -2.21
CA LEU A 8 8.58 -7.51 -2.57
C LEU A 8 8.43 -7.28 -4.08
N LYS A 9 9.43 -7.62 -4.89
CA LYS A 9 9.42 -7.32 -6.32
C LYS A 9 8.26 -8.02 -7.02
N GLY A 10 7.39 -7.24 -7.67
CA GLY A 10 6.19 -7.72 -8.36
C GLY A 10 5.12 -8.33 -7.45
N ARG A 11 5.25 -8.19 -6.13
CA ARG A 11 4.27 -8.69 -5.16
C ARG A 11 3.11 -7.71 -5.04
N LYS A 12 1.89 -8.24 -4.92
CA LYS A 12 0.70 -7.42 -4.64
C LYS A 12 0.64 -7.08 -3.16
N VAL A 13 0.71 -5.80 -2.84
CA VAL A 13 0.65 -5.29 -1.47
C VAL A 13 -0.50 -4.30 -1.33
N LEU A 14 -1.32 -4.51 -0.31
CA LEU A 14 -2.38 -3.59 0.06
C LEU A 14 -1.88 -2.70 1.21
N VAL A 15 -2.21 -1.42 1.19
CA VAL A 15 -2.06 -0.51 2.33
C VAL A 15 -3.42 0.10 2.62
N VAL A 16 -3.87 0.03 3.87
CA VAL A 16 -5.14 0.63 4.29
C VAL A 16 -4.88 1.94 5.02
N GLY A 17 -5.53 3.01 4.55
CA GLY A 17 -5.39 4.37 5.08
C GLY A 17 -4.62 5.30 4.14
N GLY A 18 -4.97 6.59 4.16
CA GLY A 18 -4.36 7.63 3.32
C GLY A 18 -3.70 8.74 4.13
N GLY A 19 -3.37 8.48 5.41
CA GLY A 19 -2.59 9.39 6.24
C GLY A 19 -1.09 9.34 5.95
N ARG A 20 -0.31 10.20 6.63
CA ARG A 20 1.16 10.27 6.47
C ARG A 20 1.89 8.96 6.78
N ILE A 21 1.39 8.17 7.73
CA ILE A 21 1.99 6.87 8.08
C ILE A 21 1.83 5.87 6.93
N ALA A 22 0.64 5.81 6.34
CA ALA A 22 0.37 4.95 5.21
C ALA A 22 1.21 5.36 4.00
N PHE A 23 1.33 6.67 3.73
CA PHE A 23 2.20 7.19 2.67
C PHE A 23 3.65 6.71 2.83
N ARG A 24 4.23 6.87 4.03
CA ARG A 24 5.62 6.44 4.29
C ARG A 24 5.82 4.95 4.05
N LYS A 25 4.86 4.11 4.48
CA LYS A 25 4.91 2.65 4.28
C LYS A 25 4.74 2.29 2.81
N ALA A 26 3.72 2.83 2.17
CA ALA A 26 3.41 2.59 0.76
C ALA A 26 4.59 2.98 -0.13
N LYS A 27 5.23 4.12 0.14
CA LYS A 27 6.44 4.57 -0.56
C LYS A 27 7.59 3.58 -0.42
N ALA A 28 7.95 3.21 0.80
CA ALA A 28 9.04 2.25 1.02
C ALA A 28 8.78 0.90 0.32
N ILE A 29 7.54 0.41 0.37
CA ILE A 29 7.14 -0.85 -0.28
C ILE A 29 7.16 -0.72 -1.82
N ALA A 30 6.70 0.40 -2.36
CA ALA A 30 6.72 0.66 -3.80
C ALA A 30 8.14 0.82 -4.35
N ASP A 31 9.04 1.45 -3.58
CA ASP A 31 10.45 1.62 -3.94
C ASP A 31 11.18 0.25 -4.06
N GLU A 32 10.71 -0.79 -3.36
CA GLU A 32 11.17 -2.20 -3.49
C GLU A 32 10.56 -2.93 -4.70
N GLY A 33 9.74 -2.24 -5.52
CA GLY A 33 9.16 -2.78 -6.76
C GLY A 33 7.88 -3.60 -6.58
N ALA A 34 7.16 -3.42 -5.48
CA ALA A 34 5.85 -4.02 -5.27
C ALA A 34 4.75 -3.34 -6.11
N ASP A 35 3.70 -4.10 -6.43
CA ASP A 35 2.43 -3.57 -6.94
C ASP A 35 1.57 -3.13 -5.75
N VAL A 36 1.67 -1.83 -5.40
CA VAL A 36 1.04 -1.27 -4.21
C VAL A 36 -0.33 -0.70 -4.54
N THR A 37 -1.36 -1.22 -3.86
CA THR A 37 -2.70 -0.64 -3.84
C THR A 37 -2.97 0.00 -2.48
N ILE A 38 -3.51 1.22 -2.46
CA ILE A 38 -3.88 1.92 -1.23
C ILE A 38 -5.38 2.20 -1.21
N ILE A 39 -6.08 1.78 -0.16
CA ILE A 39 -7.52 2.02 0.02
C ILE A 39 -7.73 3.01 1.16
N SER A 40 -8.36 4.15 0.87
CA SER A 40 -8.78 5.10 1.90
C SER A 40 -9.88 6.05 1.41
N PRO A 41 -10.82 6.50 2.25
CA PRO A 41 -11.75 7.56 1.87
C PRO A 41 -11.02 8.88 1.58
N ASP A 42 -9.92 9.13 2.29
CA ASP A 42 -9.18 10.40 2.26
C ASP A 42 -7.68 10.14 2.12
N PHE A 43 -6.99 11.00 1.37
CA PHE A 43 -5.56 10.92 1.13
C PHE A 43 -4.90 12.25 1.43
N VAL A 44 -3.74 12.22 2.09
CA VAL A 44 -2.87 13.39 2.19
C VAL A 44 -2.28 13.73 0.82
N ASN A 45 -1.96 15.01 0.61
CA ASN A 45 -1.46 15.51 -0.67
C ASN A 45 -0.19 14.80 -1.14
N ASP A 46 0.63 14.27 -0.24
CA ASP A 46 1.85 13.54 -0.57
C ASP A 46 1.61 12.36 -1.55
N PHE A 47 0.42 11.73 -1.50
CA PHE A 47 0.06 10.65 -2.41
C PHE A 47 -0.07 11.07 -3.88
N SER A 48 -0.30 12.35 -4.18
CA SER A 48 -0.41 12.81 -5.58
C SER A 48 0.93 12.74 -6.32
N ALA A 49 2.04 12.78 -5.58
CA ALA A 49 3.38 12.68 -6.12
C ALA A 49 3.93 11.25 -6.12
N MET A 50 3.14 10.26 -5.68
CA MET A 50 3.59 8.87 -5.55
C MET A 50 3.49 8.16 -6.91
N PRO A 51 4.61 7.79 -7.55
CA PRO A 51 4.58 7.03 -8.79
C PRO A 51 4.21 5.56 -8.50
N ASN A 52 3.60 4.90 -9.48
CA ASN A 52 3.41 3.44 -9.49
C ASN A 52 2.59 2.87 -8.31
N ALA A 53 1.59 3.61 -7.83
CA ALA A 53 0.66 3.14 -6.81
C ALA A 53 -0.79 3.31 -7.25
N LYS A 54 -1.62 2.32 -6.95
CA LYS A 54 -3.06 2.38 -7.22
C LYS A 54 -3.80 2.95 -6.02
N LEU A 55 -4.33 4.16 -6.17
CA LEU A 55 -5.13 4.81 -5.12
C LEU A 55 -6.62 4.52 -5.33
N VAL A 56 -7.27 3.96 -4.30
CA VAL A 56 -8.68 3.59 -4.33
C VAL A 56 -9.42 4.39 -3.26
N ARG A 57 -10.24 5.35 -3.72
CA ARG A 57 -10.95 6.29 -2.84
C ARG A 57 -12.27 5.73 -2.33
N ARG A 58 -12.21 4.89 -1.29
CA ARG A 58 -13.38 4.41 -0.53
C ARG A 58 -12.96 3.86 0.83
N LYS A 59 -13.94 3.51 1.65
CA LYS A 59 -13.71 2.73 2.87
C LYS A 59 -13.24 1.32 2.50
N PHE A 60 -12.38 0.76 3.36
CA PHE A 60 -11.99 -0.64 3.29
C PHE A 60 -13.19 -1.53 3.63
N GLU A 61 -13.36 -2.59 2.87
CA GLU A 61 -14.50 -3.51 2.95
C GLU A 61 -14.03 -4.95 3.09
N HIS A 62 -14.94 -5.80 3.54
CA HIS A 62 -14.65 -7.23 3.65
C HIS A 62 -14.33 -7.83 2.28
N GLY A 63 -13.23 -8.57 2.19
CA GLY A 63 -12.77 -9.19 0.94
C GLY A 63 -11.68 -8.40 0.21
N ASP A 64 -11.40 -7.15 0.58
CA ASP A 64 -10.35 -6.33 -0.05
C ASP A 64 -8.95 -6.90 0.06
N THR A 65 -8.69 -7.75 1.05
CA THR A 65 -7.40 -8.42 1.23
C THR A 65 -7.19 -9.61 0.29
N SER A 66 -8.25 -10.04 -0.41
CA SER A 66 -8.20 -11.22 -1.26
C SER A 66 -7.21 -11.03 -2.41
N GLY A 67 -6.24 -11.94 -2.52
CA GLY A 67 -5.23 -11.90 -3.58
C GLY A 67 -4.05 -10.97 -3.31
N PHE A 68 -4.00 -10.31 -2.14
CA PHE A 68 -2.81 -9.60 -1.67
C PHE A 68 -1.91 -10.54 -0.85
N GLN A 69 -0.61 -10.30 -0.95
CA GLN A 69 0.40 -11.13 -0.28
C GLN A 69 0.86 -10.49 1.04
N LEU A 70 0.62 -9.18 1.17
CA LEU A 70 0.90 -8.37 2.34
C LEU A 70 -0.17 -7.27 2.43
N VAL A 71 -0.61 -6.94 3.65
CA VAL A 71 -1.60 -5.90 3.98
C VAL A 71 -1.09 -5.07 5.15
#